data_AF-A0A953AZ43-F1
#
_entry.id   AF-A0A953AZ43-F1
#
_cell.length_a   1.000
_cell.length_b   1.000
_cell.length_c   1.000
_cell.angle_alpha   90.00
_cell.angle_beta   90.00
_cell.angle_gamma   90.00
#
_symmetry.space_group_name_H-M   'P 1'
#
loop_
_entity.id
_entity.type
_entity.pdbx_description
1 polymer ?
#
loop_
_entity_poly.entity_id
_entity_poly.type
_entity_poly.pdbx_seq_one_letter_code
_entity_poly.pdbx_strand_id
1 'polypeptide(L)'
;MTADEFRRLALAVPTSFEQSHMRHPDFRVAGKIFASLGVPDEVKLAPDQQRAFIKKAPKIFKPCPGAWGRRGYTNVYLPVAGVAVVREALDAAAKNACLKKK
;
A
#
# COMPACT_ATOMS: atom_id res chain seq x y z
N MET A 1 -13.61 -2.38 -3.87
CA MET A 1 -13.59 -2.61 -2.41
C MET A 1 -13.83 -1.31 -1.66
N THR A 2 -14.30 -1.40 -0.42
CA THR A 2 -14.48 -0.25 0.48
C THR A 2 -13.20 0.06 1.27
N ALA A 3 -13.16 1.22 1.90
CA ALA A 3 -12.08 1.62 2.80
C ALA A 3 -11.94 0.66 4.00
N ASP A 4 -13.06 0.16 4.54
CA ASP A 4 -13.07 -0.82 5.63
C ASP A 4 -12.52 -2.19 5.20
N GLU A 5 -12.80 -2.62 3.97
CA GLU A 5 -12.21 -3.85 3.42
C GLU A 5 -10.69 -3.71 3.28
N PHE A 6 -10.22 -2.58 2.75
CA PHE A 6 -8.79 -2.30 2.66
C PHE A 6 -8.12 -2.32 4.04
N ARG A 7 -8.75 -1.67 5.03
CA ARG A 7 -8.29 -1.64 6.43
C ARG A 7 -8.18 -3.04 7.02
N ARG A 8 -9.20 -3.89 6.83
CA ARG A 8 -9.19 -5.29 7.28
C ARG A 8 -8.05 -6.09 6.63
N LEU A 9 -7.83 -5.89 5.32
CA LEU A 9 -6.74 -6.57 4.62
C LEU A 9 -5.37 -6.10 5.10
N ALA A 10 -5.20 -4.80 5.34
CA ALA A 10 -3.95 -4.24 5.84
C ALA A 10 -3.63 -4.76 7.25
N LEU A 11 -4.65 -4.85 8.13
CA LEU A 11 -4.51 -5.39 9.49
C LEU A 11 -4.37 -6.92 9.54
N ALA A 12 -4.75 -7.63 8.48
CA ALA A 12 -4.53 -9.08 8.37
C ALA A 12 -3.05 -9.43 8.14
N VAL A 13 -2.20 -8.45 7.82
CA VAL A 13 -0.76 -8.64 7.71
C VAL A 13 -0.19 -8.90 9.12
N PRO A 14 0.58 -9.99 9.35
CA PRO A 14 1.15 -10.28 10.66
C PRO A 14 2.00 -9.12 11.19
N THR A 15 1.86 -8.82 12.49
CA THR A 15 2.58 -7.72 13.18
C THR A 15 2.27 -6.32 12.65
N SER A 16 1.28 -6.19 11.76
CA SER A 16 0.80 -4.89 11.35
C SER A 16 -0.09 -4.27 12.42
N PHE A 17 -0.06 -2.95 12.50
CA PHE A 17 -0.98 -2.17 13.33
C PHE A 17 -1.34 -0.88 12.61
N GLU A 18 -2.51 -0.37 12.95
CA GLU A 18 -2.96 0.93 12.48
C GLU A 18 -2.53 2.01 13.45
N GLN A 19 -2.08 3.12 12.88
CA GLN A 19 -1.82 4.37 13.57
C GLN A 19 -2.53 5.50 12.79
N SER A 20 -2.53 6.70 13.36
CA SER A 20 -2.92 7.89 12.61
C SER A 20 -1.72 8.82 12.46
N HIS A 21 -1.45 9.22 11.22
CA HIS A 21 -0.47 10.22 10.86
C HIS A 21 -1.16 11.32 10.07
N MET A 22 -0.99 12.57 10.50
CA MET A 22 -1.59 13.74 9.84
C MET A 22 -3.11 13.64 9.62
N ARG A 23 -3.85 13.05 10.57
CA ARG A 23 -5.32 12.82 10.52
C ARG A 23 -5.77 11.77 9.49
N HIS A 24 -4.85 10.97 8.95
CA HIS A 24 -5.16 9.84 8.08
C HIS A 24 -4.73 8.53 8.75
N PRO A 25 -5.52 7.45 8.62
CA PRO A 25 -5.09 6.12 9.02
C PRO A 25 -3.88 5.64 8.20
N ASP A 26 -2.82 5.24 8.90
CA ASP A 26 -1.64 4.62 8.30
C ASP A 26 -1.34 3.27 8.93
N PHE A 27 -0.94 2.30 8.10
CA PHE A 27 -0.65 0.94 8.52
C PHE A 27 0.84 0.71 8.53
N ARG A 28 1.31 0.20 9.67
CA ARG A 28 2.73 -0.02 9.93
C ARG A 28 3.02 -1.46 10.19
N VAL A 29 4.19 -1.91 9.74
CA VAL A 29 4.78 -3.20 10.10
C VAL A 29 6.25 -2.97 10.43
N ALA A 30 6.74 -3.60 11.50
CA ALA A 30 8.11 -3.38 12.00
C ALA A 30 8.47 -1.89 12.19
N GLY A 31 7.50 -1.06 12.59
CA GLY A 31 7.67 0.39 12.80
C GLY A 31 7.73 1.24 11.53
N LYS A 32 7.41 0.70 10.36
CA LYS A 32 7.44 1.41 9.07
C LYS A 32 6.09 1.40 8.37
N ILE A 33 5.72 2.53 7.79
CA ILE A 33 4.49 2.68 6.99
C ILE A 33 4.64 1.88 5.69
N PHE A 34 3.72 0.95 5.47
CA PHE A 34 3.65 0.17 4.23
C PHE A 34 2.38 0.47 3.43
N ALA A 35 1.34 1.00 4.07
CA ALA A 35 0.10 1.43 3.44
C ALA A 35 -0.53 2.60 4.20
N SER A 36 -1.31 3.41 3.50
CA SER A 36 -2.08 4.52 4.07
C SER A 36 -3.48 4.54 3.45
N LEU A 37 -4.48 4.86 4.26
CA LEU A 37 -5.87 5.04 3.83
C LEU A 37 -6.21 6.54 3.95
N GLY A 38 -6.60 7.20 2.85
CA GLY A 38 -6.76 8.66 2.84
C GLY A 38 -6.75 9.29 1.45
N VAL A 39 -6.43 10.58 1.37
CA VAL A 39 -6.35 11.31 0.10
C VAL A 39 -4.88 11.51 -0.27
N PRO A 40 -4.22 10.57 -0.98
CA PRO A 40 -4.74 9.33 -1.58
C PRO A 40 -4.50 8.05 -0.77
N ASP A 41 -5.27 6.99 -1.08
CA ASP A 41 -5.02 5.63 -0.62
C ASP A 41 -3.77 5.10 -1.33
N GLU A 42 -2.74 4.72 -0.57
CA GLU A 42 -1.45 4.36 -1.15
C GLU A 42 -0.77 3.18 -0.46
N VAL A 43 0.06 2.48 -1.22
CA VAL A 43 0.91 1.38 -0.76
C VAL A 43 2.36 1.63 -1.13
N LYS A 44 3.28 1.17 -0.27
CA LYS A 44 4.71 1.34 -0.42
C LYS A 44 5.37 0.11 -1.04
N LEU A 45 5.55 0.15 -2.35
CA LEU A 45 6.17 -0.93 -3.12
C LEU A 45 7.63 -0.62 -3.44
N ALA A 46 8.40 -1.65 -3.80
CA ALA A 46 9.67 -1.45 -4.48
C ALA A 46 9.40 -0.92 -5.91
N PRO A 47 10.28 -0.09 -6.51
CA PRO A 47 10.05 0.46 -7.85
C PRO A 47 9.74 -0.58 -8.92
N ASP A 48 10.40 -1.75 -8.89
CA ASP A 48 10.13 -2.84 -9.83
C ASP A 48 8.77 -3.49 -9.62
N GLN A 49 8.37 -3.70 -8.36
CA GLN A 49 7.04 -4.20 -8.03
C GLN A 49 5.96 -3.20 -8.44
N GLN A 50 6.16 -1.91 -8.17
CA GLN A 50 5.25 -0.86 -8.61
C GLN A 50 5.01 -0.94 -10.13
N ARG A 51 6.09 -1.05 -10.93
CA ARG A 51 5.97 -1.22 -12.39
C ARG A 51 5.17 -2.47 -12.76
N ALA A 52 5.41 -3.59 -12.10
CA ALA A 52 4.69 -4.84 -12.35
C ALA A 52 3.20 -4.73 -12.00
N PHE A 53 2.85 -4.15 -10.85
CA PHE A 53 1.45 -3.95 -10.43
C PHE A 53 0.71 -2.96 -11.33
N ILE A 54 1.34 -1.86 -11.74
CA ILE A 54 0.76 -0.91 -12.71
C ILE A 54 0.52 -1.61 -14.05
N LYS A 55 1.46 -2.44 -14.54
CA LYS A 55 1.27 -3.19 -15.79
C LYS A 55 0.15 -4.24 -15.67
N LYS A 56 0.06 -4.93 -14.54
CA LYS A 56 -0.95 -5.96 -14.26
C LYS A 56 -2.35 -5.37 -14.11
N ALA A 57 -2.47 -4.22 -13.45
CA ALA A 57 -3.75 -3.60 -13.12
C ALA A 57 -3.69 -2.06 -13.18
N PRO A 58 -3.60 -1.46 -14.39
CA PRO A 58 -3.41 -0.01 -14.57
C PRO A 58 -4.62 0.84 -14.15
N LYS A 59 -5.80 0.21 -14.06
CA LYS A 59 -7.03 0.86 -13.54
C LYS A 59 -7.04 0.96 -12.02
N ILE A 60 -6.26 0.10 -11.33
CA ILE A 60 -6.20 0.00 -9.87
C ILE A 60 -4.99 0.75 -9.34
N PHE A 61 -3.82 0.57 -9.94
CA PHE A 61 -2.57 1.16 -9.45
C PHE A 61 -2.08 2.29 -10.33
N LYS A 62 -1.69 3.39 -9.70
CA LYS A 62 -0.99 4.51 -10.35
C LYS A 62 0.18 4.96 -9.48
N PRO A 63 1.30 5.39 -10.06
CA PRO A 63 2.38 5.95 -9.26
C PRO A 63 1.93 7.28 -8.64
N CYS A 64 2.32 7.55 -7.39
CA CYS A 64 2.10 8.86 -6.80
C CYS A 64 2.86 9.93 -7.61
N PRO A 65 2.38 11.19 -7.67
CA PRO A 65 3.07 12.23 -8.40
C PRO A 65 4.46 12.53 -7.81
N GLY A 66 5.40 12.91 -8.68
CA GLY A 66 6.71 13.42 -8.30
C GLY A 66 7.66 12.39 -7.67
N ALA A 67 8.41 12.83 -6.65
CA ALA A 67 9.45 12.02 -6.01
C ALA A 67 8.89 10.83 -5.23
N TRP A 68 7.63 10.90 -4.79
CA TRP A 68 6.96 9.83 -4.06
C TRP A 68 6.75 8.61 -4.96
N GLY A 69 6.19 8.81 -6.16
CA GLY A 69 6.06 7.74 -7.16
C GLY A 69 7.40 7.08 -7.49
N ARG A 70 8.45 7.89 -7.75
CA ARG A 70 9.81 7.38 -8.02
C ARG A 70 10.39 6.54 -6.89
N ARG A 71 10.00 6.82 -5.65
CA ARG A 71 10.41 6.04 -4.47
C ARG A 71 9.57 4.76 -4.30
N GLY A 72 8.52 4.55 -5.09
CA GLY A 72 7.63 3.38 -5.04
C GLY A 72 6.30 3.58 -4.29
N TYR A 73 5.96 4.83 -3.92
CA TYR A 73 4.61 5.12 -3.42
C TYR A 73 3.60 5.01 -4.56
N THR A 74 2.56 4.21 -4.35
CA THR A 74 1.61 3.81 -5.39
C THR A 74 0.18 4.00 -4.90
N ASN A 75 -0.58 4.85 -5.59
CA ASN A 75 -2.00 5.05 -5.35
C ASN A 75 -2.80 3.80 -5.72
N VAL A 76 -3.80 3.47 -4.91
CA VAL A 76 -4.73 2.36 -5.12
C VAL A 76 -6.14 2.91 -5.28
N TYR A 77 -6.76 2.67 -6.42
CA TYR A 77 -8.14 3.09 -6.67
C TYR A 77 -9.12 2.03 -6.16
N LEU A 78 -9.53 2.14 -4.89
CA LEU A 78 -10.35 1.16 -4.18
C LEU A 78 -11.67 0.77 -4.90
N PRO A 79 -12.43 1.70 -5.53
CA PRO A 79 -13.72 1.36 -6.13
C PRO A 79 -13.66 0.25 -7.19
N VAL A 80 -12.57 0.18 -7.95
CA VAL A 80 -12.36 -0.85 -9.00
C VAL A 80 -11.35 -1.92 -8.59
N ALA A 81 -10.83 -1.85 -7.36
CA ALA A 81 -9.82 -2.76 -6.87
C ALA A 81 -10.43 -4.10 -6.42
N GLY A 82 -9.85 -5.20 -6.92
CA GLY A 82 -10.16 -6.56 -6.49
C GLY A 82 -9.35 -6.97 -5.25
N VAL A 83 -9.99 -7.72 -4.35
CA VAL A 83 -9.42 -8.15 -3.05
C VAL A 83 -8.08 -8.86 -3.20
N ALA A 84 -7.97 -9.81 -4.13
CA ALA A 84 -6.75 -10.60 -4.33
C ALA A 84 -5.55 -9.73 -4.71
N VAL A 85 -5.74 -8.81 -5.65
CA VAL A 85 -4.68 -7.92 -6.15
C VAL A 85 -4.20 -6.95 -5.07
N VAL A 86 -5.10 -6.40 -4.25
CA VAL A 86 -4.72 -5.51 -3.15
C VAL A 86 -4.01 -6.27 -2.05
N ARG A 87 -4.47 -7.49 -1.72
CA ARG A 87 -3.79 -8.34 -0.76
C ARG A 87 -2.36 -8.66 -1.19
N GLU A 88 -2.15 -9.03 -2.45
CA GLU A 88 -0.82 -9.23 -3.01
C GLU A 88 0.07 -7.98 -2.86
N ALA A 89 -0.49 -6.79 -3.13
CA ALA A 89 0.24 -5.53 -3.01
C ALA A 89 0.59 -5.19 -1.54
N LEU A 90 -0.34 -5.42 -0.60
CA LEU A 90 -0.12 -5.22 0.84
C LEU A 90 0.95 -6.17 1.37
N ASP A 91 0.89 -7.46 0.99
CA ASP A 91 1.89 -8.45 1.39
C ASP A 91 3.28 -8.10 0.85
N ALA A 92 3.37 -7.64 -0.40
CA ALA A 92 4.62 -7.18 -0.99
C ALA A 92 5.16 -5.94 -0.25
N ALA A 93 4.30 -4.96 0.02
CA ALA A 93 4.67 -3.74 0.74
C ALA A 93 5.15 -4.05 2.17
N ALA A 94 4.46 -4.94 2.88
CA ALA A 94 4.83 -5.37 4.22
C ALA A 94 6.18 -6.12 4.23
N LYS A 95 6.39 -7.06 3.30
CA LYS A 95 7.68 -7.74 3.14
C LYS A 95 8.82 -6.74 2.91
N ASN A 96 8.62 -5.74 2.05
CA ASN A 96 9.63 -4.70 1.82
C ASN A 96 9.93 -3.88 3.07
N ALA A 97 8.90 -3.54 3.86
CA ALA A 97 9.06 -2.81 5.10
C ALA A 97 9.88 -3.62 6.13
N CYS A 98 9.60 -4.91 6.26
CA CYS A 98 10.35 -5.84 7.14
C CYS A 98 11.78 -6.09 6.67
N LEU A 99 12.03 -6.22 5.36
CA LEU A 99 13.34 -6.55 4.79
C LEU A 99 14.34 -5.39 4.84
N LYS A 100 13.87 -4.14 4.97
CA LYS A 100 14.77 -3.01 5.19
C LYS A 100 15.39 -3.13 6.59
N LYS A 101 16.51 -3.83 6.74
CA LYS A 101 17.35 -3.71 7.93
C LYS A 101 17.93 -2.29 8.00
N LYS A 102 18.03 -1.75 9.22
CA LYS A 102 18.70 -0.47 9.51
C LYS A 102 20.17 -0.55 9.10
#